data_AF-A0A3Q7TDM6-F1
#
_entry.id   AF-A0A3Q7TDM6-F1
#
_cell.length_a   1.000
_cell.length_b   1.000
_cell.length_c   1.000
_cell.angle_alpha   90.00
_cell.angle_beta   90.00
_cell.angle_gamma   90.00
#
_symmetry.space_group_name_H-M   'P 1'
#
loop_
_entity.id
_entity.type
_entity.pdbx_description
1 polymer ?
#
loop_
_entity_poly.entity_id
_entity_poly.type
_entity_poly.pdbx_seq_one_letter_code
_entity_poly.pdbx_strand_id
1 'polypeptide(L)'
;MTCKNGGYWDGIKCVCVGLFQGPKCEDVVPSIEIDSPPETVSAQVEMTVTVTSREFTKELEDRDSVEFKNFSDTFTQEMAHVYREIPEYQGVNITRLSAGSIVVEHEIILKTKFTPEYKDVLNKVTQKVTEKIQNVTKHQITINNTCPALLCYNTTATKVQNVTVTQYDPEKECKEKAGKDYAAYFFVEYKDQKPNCINRCMPGFNSTMNCNFGKCQLDHSGLRCYCLSTDTDWYSGETCEFSTKKSLVYGLVGAAGATVLLILVVLLMFALRSKKEVKRQKSRVTELYKWHEEDGGPTPGTFRNIGFDMYEDQDDSIHLDSIYNNFQPSLDHIDSETKIKIQRPQVMMTSI
;
A
#
# COMPACT_ATOMS: atom_id res chain seq x y z
N MET A 1 29.43 -10.12 -7.14
CA MET A 1 28.31 -9.49 -6.40
C MET A 1 27.71 -8.43 -7.31
N THR A 2 26.39 -8.40 -7.51
CA THR A 2 25.75 -7.42 -8.41
C THR A 2 25.10 -6.32 -7.59
N CYS A 3 25.55 -5.08 -7.79
CA CYS A 3 24.94 -3.89 -7.19
C CYS A 3 23.73 -3.46 -8.02
N LYS A 4 22.70 -2.91 -7.35
CA LYS A 4 21.48 -2.39 -7.97
C LYS A 4 21.56 -0.86 -8.15
N ASN A 5 20.59 -0.31 -8.87
CA ASN A 5 20.31 1.12 -8.93
C ASN A 5 21.52 2.00 -9.29
N GLY A 6 22.37 1.52 -10.22
CA GLY A 6 23.55 2.26 -10.68
C GLY A 6 24.74 2.27 -9.71
N GLY A 7 24.64 1.56 -8.58
CA GLY A 7 25.79 1.37 -7.69
C GLY A 7 26.91 0.55 -8.34
N TYR A 8 28.15 0.77 -7.90
CA TYR A 8 29.31 0.03 -8.40
C TYR A 8 30.03 -0.71 -7.27
N TRP A 9 30.72 -1.79 -7.61
CA TRP A 9 31.48 -2.59 -6.65
C TRP A 9 32.91 -2.06 -6.53
N ASP A 10 33.33 -1.68 -5.32
CA ASP A 10 34.67 -1.14 -5.05
C ASP A 10 35.73 -2.22 -4.74
N GLY A 11 35.34 -3.50 -4.75
CA GLY A 11 36.17 -4.63 -4.35
C GLY A 11 35.75 -5.22 -3.00
N ILE A 12 35.04 -4.47 -2.15
CA ILE A 12 34.65 -4.88 -0.78
C ILE A 12 33.13 -4.75 -0.58
N LYS A 13 32.51 -3.68 -1.09
CA LYS A 13 31.08 -3.38 -0.93
C LYS A 13 30.51 -2.71 -2.17
N CYS A 14 29.17 -2.63 -2.24
CA CYS A 14 28.52 -1.76 -3.20
C CYS A 14 28.60 -0.31 -2.71
N VAL A 15 29.11 0.57 -3.56
CA VAL A 15 29.06 2.02 -3.36
C VAL A 15 27.83 2.53 -4.09
N CYS A 16 26.91 3.09 -3.31
CA CYS A 16 25.63 3.59 -3.80
C CYS A 16 25.75 5.05 -4.24
N VAL A 17 24.99 5.41 -5.27
CA VAL A 17 24.95 6.75 -5.84
C VAL A 17 23.55 7.33 -5.73
N GLY A 18 23.43 8.65 -5.64
CA GLY A 18 22.13 9.33 -5.55
C GLY A 18 21.39 8.99 -4.25
N LEU A 19 20.17 8.46 -4.39
CA LEU A 19 19.23 8.25 -3.28
C LEU A 19 19.21 6.81 -2.75
N PHE A 20 20.17 5.97 -3.14
CA PHE A 20 20.13 4.55 -2.83
C PHE A 20 21.07 4.19 -1.67
N GLN A 21 20.68 3.22 -0.86
CA GLN A 21 21.41 2.68 0.28
C GLN A 21 21.23 1.16 0.40
N GLY A 22 21.96 0.56 1.33
CA GLY A 22 21.93 -0.89 1.57
C GLY A 22 23.14 -1.63 0.96
N PRO A 23 23.33 -2.91 1.31
CA PRO A 23 24.50 -3.69 0.91
C PRO A 23 24.61 -3.91 -0.61
N LYS A 24 23.50 -3.78 -1.34
CA LYS A 24 23.41 -3.88 -2.79
C LYS A 24 22.81 -2.61 -3.42
N CYS A 25 22.67 -1.51 -2.68
CA CYS A 25 22.00 -0.28 -3.13
C CYS A 25 20.54 -0.50 -3.52
N GLU A 26 19.86 -1.41 -2.82
CA GLU A 26 18.49 -1.83 -3.10
C GLU A 26 17.41 -0.92 -2.50
N ASP A 27 17.74 -0.16 -1.45
CA ASP A 27 16.79 0.64 -0.69
C ASP A 27 16.92 2.12 -1.06
N VAL A 28 15.82 2.88 -1.04
CA VAL A 28 15.86 4.34 -1.12
C VAL A 28 16.11 4.93 0.28
N VAL A 29 16.93 5.97 0.38
CA VAL A 29 17.21 6.69 1.64
C VAL A 29 15.93 7.32 2.21
N PRO A 30 15.77 7.38 3.54
CA PRO A 30 14.60 8.00 4.17
C PRO A 30 14.62 9.53 4.13
N SER A 31 15.81 10.13 3.94
CA SER A 31 16.05 11.57 3.93
C SER A 31 17.01 11.95 2.82
N ILE A 32 16.78 13.11 2.21
CA ILE A 32 17.62 13.71 1.18
C ILE A 32 18.24 14.99 1.73
N GLU A 33 19.54 15.14 1.52
CA GLU A 33 20.23 16.38 1.88
C GLU A 33 19.84 17.50 0.90
N ILE A 34 19.13 18.49 1.43
CA ILE A 34 18.84 19.75 0.74
C ILE A 34 19.77 20.86 1.26
N ASP A 35 19.93 21.89 0.45
CA ASP A 35 20.81 23.00 0.76
C ASP A 35 20.29 23.72 2.01
N SER A 36 21.22 24.18 2.86
CA SER A 36 20.87 24.86 4.09
C SER A 36 20.07 26.13 3.79
N PRO A 37 19.00 26.41 4.55
CA PRO A 37 18.17 27.58 4.29
C PRO A 37 19.01 28.86 4.45
N PRO A 38 18.83 29.84 3.56
CA PRO A 38 19.47 31.14 3.70
C PRO A 38 18.90 31.87 4.93
N GLU A 39 19.65 32.80 5.50
CA GLU A 39 19.17 33.62 6.62
C GLU A 39 17.95 34.45 6.22
N THR A 40 17.93 34.92 4.98
CA THR A 40 16.86 35.74 4.41
C THR A 40 16.44 35.24 3.05
N VAL A 41 15.14 35.32 2.81
CA VAL A 41 14.48 35.03 1.54
C VAL A 41 13.87 36.30 0.98
N SER A 42 13.78 36.38 -0.34
CA SER A 42 13.27 37.58 -1.01
C SER A 42 11.93 37.32 -1.71
N ALA A 43 11.27 38.33 -2.24
CA ALA A 43 10.21 38.16 -3.24
C ALA A 43 10.31 39.31 -4.24
N GLN A 44 9.91 39.05 -5.48
CA GLN A 44 9.80 40.10 -6.49
C GLN A 44 8.34 40.22 -6.89
N VAL A 45 7.84 41.45 -6.83
CA VAL A 45 6.47 41.79 -7.24
C VAL A 45 6.57 42.71 -8.43
N GLU A 46 6.19 42.21 -9.59
CA GLU A 46 6.21 42.98 -10.82
C GLU A 46 5.01 43.93 -10.88
N MET A 47 5.29 45.19 -11.16
CA MET A 47 4.31 46.26 -11.19
C MET A 47 4.59 47.22 -12.34
N THR A 48 3.52 47.82 -12.83
CA THR A 48 3.58 48.88 -13.84
C THR A 48 2.86 50.10 -13.31
N VAL A 49 3.53 51.25 -13.33
CA VAL A 49 2.93 52.56 -13.03
C VAL A 49 3.25 53.53 -14.15
N THR A 50 2.38 54.50 -14.39
CA THR A 50 2.62 55.55 -15.39
C THR A 50 2.83 56.86 -14.67
N VAL A 51 4.01 57.45 -14.83
CA VAL A 51 4.34 58.78 -14.31
C VAL A 51 3.87 59.85 -15.29
N THR A 52 3.12 60.84 -14.82
CA THR A 52 2.54 61.93 -15.62
C THR A 52 3.21 63.28 -15.41
N SER A 53 4.03 63.44 -14.36
CA SER A 53 4.71 64.71 -14.06
C SER A 53 5.94 64.98 -14.93
N ARG A 54 6.36 64.03 -15.77
CA ARG A 54 7.51 64.14 -16.66
C ARG A 54 7.19 63.57 -18.04
N GLU A 55 7.86 64.10 -19.06
CA GLU A 55 7.76 63.60 -20.43
C GLU A 55 8.81 62.52 -20.68
N PHE A 56 8.45 61.57 -21.54
CA PHE A 56 9.36 60.53 -22.00
C PHE A 56 10.35 61.11 -23.01
N THR A 57 11.63 60.81 -22.80
CA THR A 57 12.69 61.07 -23.78
C THR A 57 13.35 59.74 -24.16
N LYS A 58 13.98 59.69 -25.34
CA LYS A 58 14.58 58.44 -25.84
C LYS A 58 15.77 57.98 -24.99
N GLU A 59 16.43 58.92 -24.31
CA GLU A 59 17.54 58.66 -23.40
C GLU A 59 17.11 57.81 -22.20
N LEU A 60 15.82 57.82 -21.83
CA LEU A 60 15.26 56.94 -20.79
C LEU A 60 15.20 55.45 -21.23
N GLU A 61 15.41 55.14 -22.50
CA GLU A 61 15.55 53.74 -22.94
C GLU A 61 16.96 53.18 -22.65
N ASP A 62 17.96 54.05 -22.52
CA ASP A 62 19.34 53.69 -22.23
C ASP A 62 19.60 53.71 -20.72
N ARG A 63 19.90 52.55 -20.13
CA ARG A 63 20.14 52.40 -18.69
C ARG A 63 21.42 53.11 -18.23
N ASP A 64 22.33 53.40 -19.14
CA ASP A 64 23.58 54.08 -18.83
C ASP A 64 23.49 55.60 -18.97
N SER A 65 22.39 56.12 -19.53
CA SER A 65 22.17 57.55 -19.68
C SER A 65 22.04 58.27 -18.34
N VAL A 66 22.35 59.56 -18.35
CA VAL A 66 22.22 60.43 -17.17
C VAL A 66 20.74 60.61 -16.83
N GLU A 67 19.89 60.71 -17.85
CA GLU A 67 18.44 60.84 -17.73
C GLU A 67 17.81 59.62 -17.05
N PHE A 68 18.18 58.40 -17.45
CA PHE A 68 17.69 57.17 -16.82
C PHE A 68 18.15 57.09 -15.37
N LYS A 69 19.44 57.32 -15.09
CA LYS A 69 19.99 57.27 -13.72
C LYS A 69 19.30 58.26 -12.79
N ASN A 70 19.16 59.52 -13.22
CA ASN A 70 18.45 60.55 -12.45
C ASN A 70 16.98 60.20 -12.21
N PHE A 71 16.30 59.64 -13.23
CA PHE A 71 14.92 59.19 -13.08
C PHE A 71 14.82 58.01 -12.12
N SER A 72 15.71 57.01 -12.27
CA SER A 72 15.79 55.83 -11.43
C SER A 72 16.00 56.20 -9.97
N ASP A 73 16.97 57.06 -9.66
CA ASP A 73 17.24 57.52 -8.30
C ASP A 73 16.02 58.22 -7.70
N THR A 74 15.39 59.12 -8.47
CA THR A 74 14.17 59.81 -8.07
C THR A 74 13.04 58.82 -7.77
N PHE A 75 12.82 57.85 -8.68
CA PHE A 75 11.76 56.86 -8.54
C PHE A 75 11.98 55.93 -7.35
N THR A 76 13.21 55.46 -7.14
CA THR A 76 13.58 54.62 -6.00
C THR A 76 13.38 55.34 -4.67
N GLN A 77 13.71 56.64 -4.58
CA GLN A 77 13.49 57.45 -3.38
C GLN A 77 12.01 57.62 -3.06
N GLU A 78 11.18 57.94 -4.07
CA GLU A 78 9.73 58.06 -3.89
C GLU A 78 9.10 56.74 -3.44
N MET A 79 9.49 55.62 -4.05
CA MET A 79 9.00 54.30 -3.65
C MET A 79 9.44 53.93 -2.23
N ALA A 80 10.67 54.27 -1.83
CA ALA A 80 11.12 54.08 -0.45
C ALA A 80 10.28 54.89 0.54
N HIS A 81 9.84 56.09 0.18
CA HIS A 81 8.93 56.88 1.01
C HIS A 81 7.53 56.23 1.11
N VAL A 82 6.99 55.76 -0.01
CA VAL A 82 5.68 55.10 -0.09
C VAL A 82 5.62 53.85 0.79
N TYR A 83 6.67 53.02 0.74
CA TYR A 83 6.70 51.73 1.43
C TYR A 83 7.42 51.75 2.78
N ARG A 84 7.75 52.92 3.34
CA ARG A 84 8.48 53.06 4.62
C ARG A 84 7.87 52.32 5.82
N GLU A 85 6.56 52.03 5.77
CA GLU A 85 5.79 51.34 6.81
C GLU A 85 5.75 49.80 6.61
N ILE A 86 6.50 49.29 5.63
CA ILE A 86 6.62 47.88 5.29
C ILE A 86 8.07 47.45 5.58
N PRO A 87 8.34 46.83 6.74
CA PRO A 87 9.70 46.45 7.13
C PRO A 87 10.40 45.52 6.14
N GLU A 88 9.61 44.70 5.43
CA GLU A 88 10.11 43.74 4.46
C GLU A 88 10.45 44.38 3.11
N TYR A 89 10.17 45.67 2.91
CA TYR A 89 10.57 46.37 1.68
C TYR A 89 12.08 46.63 1.67
N GLN A 90 12.76 46.16 0.63
CA GLN A 90 14.20 46.32 0.45
C GLN A 90 14.56 47.33 -0.65
N GLY A 91 13.73 47.48 -1.68
CA GLY A 91 13.98 48.39 -2.79
C GLY A 91 13.12 48.12 -4.01
N VAL A 92 13.42 48.83 -5.09
CA VAL A 92 12.80 48.61 -6.41
C VAL A 92 13.87 48.46 -7.47
N ASN A 93 13.57 47.70 -8.51
CA ASN A 93 14.38 47.59 -9.71
C ASN A 93 13.53 47.96 -10.93
N ILE A 94 13.93 48.99 -11.68
CA ILE A 94 13.24 49.35 -12.91
C ILE A 94 13.64 48.35 -13.99
N THR A 95 12.68 47.63 -14.56
CA THR A 95 12.93 46.67 -15.64
C THR A 95 12.94 47.39 -16.98
N ARG A 96 12.00 48.32 -17.20
CA ARG A 96 11.85 49.05 -18.46
C ARG A 96 11.11 50.38 -18.30
N LEU A 97 11.54 51.38 -19.07
CA LEU A 97 10.82 52.65 -19.27
C LEU A 97 10.32 52.72 -20.71
N SER A 98 9.09 53.19 -20.91
CA SER A 98 8.51 53.33 -22.25
C SER A 98 7.57 54.54 -22.40
N ALA A 99 7.27 54.88 -23.67
CA ALA A 99 6.49 56.06 -24.03
C ALA A 99 5.03 55.99 -23.53
N GLY A 100 4.51 57.15 -23.10
CA GLY A 100 3.16 57.31 -22.55
C GLY A 100 3.16 58.14 -21.26
N SER A 101 3.57 59.40 -21.34
CA SER A 101 4.14 60.18 -20.21
C SER A 101 5.47 59.56 -19.75
N ILE A 102 5.54 58.64 -18.79
CA ILE A 102 6.63 57.66 -18.65
C ILE A 102 6.03 56.39 -18.05
N VAL A 103 5.98 55.29 -18.78
CA VAL A 103 5.49 54.00 -18.26
C VAL A 103 6.66 53.24 -17.64
N VAL A 104 6.56 52.98 -16.33
CA VAL A 104 7.59 52.35 -15.51
C VAL A 104 7.18 50.92 -15.19
N GLU A 105 7.79 49.97 -15.89
CA GLU A 105 7.79 48.55 -15.50
C GLU A 105 8.90 48.38 -14.45
N HIS A 106 8.55 47.84 -13.28
CA HIS A 106 9.48 47.67 -12.17
C HIS A 106 9.12 46.48 -11.29
N GLU A 107 10.11 46.00 -10.57
CA GLU A 107 9.99 44.95 -9.58
C GLU A 107 10.21 45.55 -8.19
N ILE A 108 9.30 45.24 -7.27
CA ILE A 108 9.48 45.57 -5.85
C ILE A 108 10.17 44.38 -5.19
N ILE A 109 11.30 44.66 -4.55
CA ILE A 109 12.12 43.68 -3.86
C ILE A 109 11.67 43.64 -2.39
N LEU A 110 11.11 42.53 -2.00
CA LEU A 110 10.77 42.22 -0.61
C LEU A 110 11.83 41.28 -0.03
N LYS A 111 12.13 41.40 1.26
CA LYS A 111 13.10 40.57 1.96
C LYS A 111 12.62 40.32 3.38
N THR A 112 12.63 39.06 3.79
CA THR A 112 12.27 38.64 5.15
C THR A 112 13.19 37.51 5.62
N LYS A 113 13.19 37.24 6.93
CA LYS A 113 13.93 36.10 7.49
C LYS A 113 13.29 34.80 7.06
N PHE A 114 14.10 33.77 6.83
CA PHE A 114 13.58 32.44 6.57
C PHE A 114 12.90 31.89 7.84
N THR A 115 11.63 31.51 7.71
CA THR A 115 10.85 30.75 8.68
C THR A 115 10.03 29.72 7.92
N PRO A 116 9.52 28.65 8.54
CA PRO A 116 8.64 27.70 7.85
C PRO A 116 7.44 28.36 7.14
N GLU A 117 6.95 29.48 7.67
CA GLU A 117 5.80 30.24 7.17
C GLU A 117 6.18 31.44 6.28
N TYR A 118 7.44 31.54 5.82
CA TYR A 118 7.91 32.70 5.05
C TYR A 118 7.07 33.00 3.79
N LYS A 119 6.57 31.95 3.11
CA LYS A 119 5.70 32.08 1.93
C LYS A 119 4.43 32.87 2.28
N ASP A 120 3.83 32.61 3.44
CA ASP A 120 2.63 33.31 3.90
C ASP A 120 2.91 34.76 4.28
N VAL A 121 4.06 35.02 4.91
CA VAL A 121 4.50 36.39 5.22
C VAL A 121 4.68 37.19 3.93
N LEU A 122 5.39 36.64 2.95
CA LEU A 122 5.62 37.30 1.66
C LEU A 122 4.31 37.54 0.91
N ASN A 123 3.37 36.60 0.94
CA ASN A 123 2.05 36.75 0.33
C ASN A 123 1.26 37.91 0.98
N LYS A 124 1.23 37.98 2.32
CA LYS A 124 0.57 39.08 3.06
C LYS A 124 1.20 40.43 2.76
N VAL A 125 2.53 40.49 2.77
CA VAL A 125 3.27 41.72 2.46
C VAL A 125 3.00 42.17 1.03
N THR A 126 2.98 41.23 0.07
CA THR A 126 2.65 41.54 -1.33
C THR A 126 1.27 42.19 -1.45
N GLN A 127 0.26 41.66 -0.76
CA GLN A 127 -1.07 42.28 -0.73
C GLN A 127 -1.01 43.70 -0.17
N LYS A 128 -0.30 43.90 0.95
CA LYS A 128 -0.11 45.22 1.56
C LYS A 128 0.59 46.22 0.62
N VAL A 129 1.63 45.79 -0.09
CA VAL A 129 2.35 46.60 -1.09
C VAL A 129 1.41 47.00 -2.22
N THR A 130 0.65 46.04 -2.73
CA THR A 130 -0.33 46.24 -3.80
C THR A 130 -1.42 47.23 -3.40
N GLU A 131 -1.96 47.12 -2.19
CA GLU A 131 -2.94 48.05 -1.66
C GLU A 131 -2.35 49.46 -1.45
N LYS A 132 -1.13 49.55 -0.91
CA LYS A 132 -0.46 50.82 -0.65
C LYS A 132 -0.24 51.60 -1.95
N ILE A 133 0.27 50.96 -3.00
CA ILE A 133 0.51 51.65 -4.28
C ILE A 133 -0.80 52.06 -4.95
N GLN A 134 -1.82 51.21 -4.93
CA GLN A 134 -3.14 51.55 -5.47
C GLN A 134 -3.79 52.74 -4.73
N ASN A 135 -3.59 52.85 -3.41
CA ASN A 135 -4.09 53.98 -2.63
C ASN A 135 -3.31 55.27 -2.92
N VAL A 136 -1.99 55.19 -3.05
CA VAL A 136 -1.13 56.34 -3.36
C VAL A 136 -1.47 56.90 -4.74
N THR A 137 -1.61 56.03 -5.74
CA THR A 137 -1.98 56.49 -7.08
C THR A 137 -3.38 57.10 -7.09
N LYS A 138 -4.38 56.50 -6.41
CA LYS A 138 -5.75 57.05 -6.26
C LYS A 138 -5.77 58.44 -5.61
N HIS A 139 -5.07 58.63 -4.49
CA HIS A 139 -5.11 59.88 -3.74
C HIS A 139 -4.49 61.07 -4.49
N GLN A 140 -3.49 60.85 -5.34
CA GLN A 140 -2.85 61.92 -6.11
C GLN A 140 -3.80 62.62 -7.10
N ILE A 141 -4.87 61.97 -7.56
CA ILE A 141 -5.88 62.61 -8.43
C ILE A 141 -6.92 63.40 -7.63
N THR A 142 -7.19 63.04 -6.38
CA THR A 142 -8.20 63.75 -5.58
C THR A 142 -7.74 65.17 -5.21
N ILE A 143 -6.44 65.46 -5.26
CA ILE A 143 -5.85 66.75 -4.92
C ILE A 143 -5.73 67.62 -6.19
N ASN A 144 -6.85 68.22 -6.63
CA ASN A 144 -6.92 69.44 -7.47
C ASN A 144 -5.96 69.58 -8.68
N ASN A 145 -5.63 68.50 -9.41
CA ASN A 145 -4.79 68.54 -10.63
C ASN A 145 -3.45 69.30 -10.50
N THR A 146 -3.00 69.56 -9.29
CA THR A 146 -1.72 70.21 -9.01
C THR A 146 -0.84 69.14 -8.42
N CYS A 147 0.34 68.94 -9.02
CA CYS A 147 1.30 67.93 -8.61
C CYS A 147 2.35 68.56 -7.68
N PRO A 148 2.17 68.56 -6.35
CA PRO A 148 3.19 69.03 -5.42
C PRO A 148 4.29 67.98 -5.18
N ALA A 149 4.08 66.73 -5.60
CA ALA A 149 5.02 65.62 -5.42
C ALA A 149 6.07 65.57 -6.53
N LEU A 150 7.23 64.97 -6.24
CA LEU A 150 8.34 64.85 -7.20
C LEU A 150 7.95 63.98 -8.41
N LEU A 151 7.10 62.97 -8.20
CA LEU A 151 6.50 62.13 -9.24
C LEU A 151 4.97 62.00 -9.03
N CYS A 152 4.20 62.24 -10.09
CA CYS A 152 2.76 62.01 -10.11
C CYS A 152 2.41 60.81 -10.99
N TYR A 153 1.41 60.03 -10.58
CA TYR A 153 1.03 58.78 -11.22
C TYR A 153 -0.37 58.83 -11.84
N ASN A 154 -0.58 58.04 -12.89
CA ASN A 154 -1.89 57.81 -13.47
C ASN A 154 -2.65 56.71 -12.69
N THR A 155 -3.87 57.02 -12.24
CA THR A 155 -4.70 56.15 -11.39
C THR A 155 -5.23 54.89 -12.06
N THR A 156 -5.49 54.94 -13.35
CA THR A 156 -6.11 53.84 -14.09
C THR A 156 -5.09 52.95 -14.79
N ALA A 157 -3.82 53.34 -14.80
CA ALA A 157 -2.75 52.63 -15.48
C ALA A 157 -1.87 51.77 -14.55
N THR A 158 -2.15 51.75 -13.23
CA THR A 158 -1.41 50.89 -12.30
C THR A 158 -1.82 49.44 -12.53
N LYS A 159 -0.87 48.60 -12.93
CA LYS A 159 -1.08 47.16 -13.11
C LYS A 159 -0.15 46.41 -12.19
N VAL A 160 -0.71 45.44 -11.47
CA VAL A 160 0.06 44.52 -10.63
C VAL A 160 0.10 43.19 -11.37
N GLN A 161 1.30 42.73 -11.70
CA GLN A 161 1.52 41.43 -12.30
C GLN A 161 1.80 40.38 -11.20
N ASN A 162 1.97 39.12 -11.60
CA ASN A 162 2.09 38.01 -10.67
C ASN A 162 3.32 38.15 -9.75
N VAL A 163 3.21 37.55 -8.57
CA VAL A 163 4.31 37.41 -7.62
C VAL A 163 5.26 36.33 -8.11
N THR A 164 6.55 36.65 -8.21
CA THR A 164 7.60 35.64 -8.32
C THR A 164 8.19 35.42 -6.93
N VAL A 165 7.82 34.29 -6.32
CA VAL A 165 8.43 33.81 -5.06
C VAL A 165 9.86 33.34 -5.38
N THR A 166 10.83 33.73 -4.54
CA THR A 166 12.26 33.70 -4.89
C THR A 166 12.96 32.35 -4.79
N GLN A 167 14.13 32.34 -5.44
CA GLN A 167 15.37 31.54 -5.36
C GLN A 167 15.45 30.30 -4.45
N TYR A 168 14.82 30.28 -3.27
CA TYR A 168 14.89 29.15 -2.34
C TYR A 168 13.49 28.61 -2.05
N ASP A 169 13.21 27.42 -2.59
CA ASP A 169 12.00 26.66 -2.32
C ASP A 169 12.40 25.22 -1.94
N PRO A 170 12.44 24.89 -0.63
CA PRO A 170 12.90 23.58 -0.18
C PRO A 170 11.99 22.45 -0.67
N GLU A 171 10.70 22.72 -0.91
CA GLU A 171 9.76 21.70 -1.42
C GLU A 171 10.08 21.36 -2.87
N LYS A 172 10.40 22.38 -3.67
CA LYS A 172 10.80 22.19 -5.06
C LYS A 172 12.15 21.47 -5.14
N GLU A 173 13.14 21.92 -4.37
CA GLU A 173 14.46 21.29 -4.32
C GLU A 173 14.36 19.81 -3.87
N CYS A 174 13.57 19.53 -2.84
CA CYS A 174 13.32 18.18 -2.35
C CYS A 174 12.76 17.27 -3.45
N LYS A 175 11.76 17.73 -4.21
CA LYS A 175 11.16 16.98 -5.32
C LYS A 175 12.13 16.80 -6.49
N GLU A 176 12.92 17.82 -6.82
CA GLU A 176 13.92 17.76 -7.88
C GLU A 176 15.03 16.77 -7.54
N LYS A 177 15.58 16.82 -6.31
CA LYS A 177 16.59 15.87 -5.83
C LYS A 177 16.04 14.45 -5.66
N ALA A 178 14.77 14.29 -5.31
CA ALA A 178 14.09 12.99 -5.24
C ALA A 178 13.95 12.30 -6.61
N GLY A 179 13.95 13.08 -7.70
CA GLY A 179 13.73 12.57 -9.05
C GLY A 179 12.27 12.17 -9.31
N LYS A 180 11.91 12.04 -10.59
CA LYS A 180 10.50 11.86 -11.02
C LYS A 180 9.83 10.63 -10.42
N ASP A 181 10.58 9.55 -10.23
CA ASP A 181 10.04 8.27 -9.76
C ASP A 181 9.70 8.30 -8.26
N TYR A 182 10.41 9.11 -7.47
CA TYR A 182 10.23 9.16 -6.01
C TYR A 182 9.69 10.48 -5.47
N ALA A 183 9.61 11.54 -6.28
CA ALA A 183 9.16 12.88 -5.87
C ALA A 183 7.78 12.89 -5.19
N ALA A 184 6.90 11.93 -5.48
CA ALA A 184 5.59 11.82 -4.84
C ALA A 184 5.66 11.33 -3.38
N TYR A 185 6.76 10.70 -2.98
CA TYR A 185 6.93 10.08 -1.66
C TYR A 185 7.74 10.95 -0.69
N PHE A 186 8.45 11.95 -1.21
CA PHE A 186 9.24 12.89 -0.42
C PHE A 186 8.48 14.21 -0.23
N PHE A 187 8.59 14.75 0.97
CA PHE A 187 8.03 16.04 1.37
C PHE A 187 8.96 16.72 2.37
N VAL A 188 8.73 18.02 2.58
CA VAL A 188 9.52 18.81 3.53
C VAL A 188 8.80 18.84 4.87
N GLU A 189 9.50 18.49 5.94
CA GLU A 189 9.04 18.71 7.31
C GLU A 189 10.07 19.52 8.10
N TYR A 190 9.57 20.43 8.93
CA TYR A 190 10.41 21.36 9.67
C TYR A 190 10.70 20.83 11.06
N LYS A 191 12.00 20.82 11.41
CA LYS A 191 12.47 20.50 12.76
C LYS A 191 13.51 21.54 13.14
N ASP A 192 13.33 22.17 14.30
CA ASP A 192 14.18 23.27 14.76
C ASP A 192 14.32 24.41 13.72
N GLN A 193 13.21 24.76 13.05
CA GLN A 193 13.13 25.74 11.95
C GLN A 193 13.93 25.39 10.69
N LYS A 194 14.50 24.18 10.60
CA LYS A 194 15.22 23.71 9.42
C LYS A 194 14.32 22.81 8.56
N PRO A 195 14.29 23.02 7.24
CA PRO A 195 13.57 22.13 6.34
C PRO A 195 14.32 20.80 6.22
N ASN A 196 13.61 19.69 6.33
CA ASN A 196 14.15 18.34 6.12
C ASN A 196 13.37 17.70 4.98
N CYS A 197 14.03 17.34 3.89
CA CYS A 197 13.43 16.56 2.81
C CYS A 197 13.42 15.09 3.21
N ILE A 198 12.24 14.56 3.54
CA ILE A 198 12.09 13.22 4.11
C ILE A 198 10.92 12.50 3.46
N ASN A 199 10.93 11.17 3.55
CA ASN A 199 9.75 10.35 3.34
C ASN A 199 9.22 9.83 4.68
N ARG A 200 8.08 9.15 4.67
CA ARG A 200 7.44 8.66 5.91
C ARG A 200 8.24 7.57 6.64
N CYS A 201 9.31 7.02 6.05
CA CYS A 201 10.17 6.08 6.75
C CYS A 201 11.21 6.76 7.65
N MET A 202 11.37 8.08 7.58
CA MET A 202 12.28 8.82 8.46
C MET A 202 11.72 8.90 9.89
N PRO A 203 12.44 8.42 10.91
CA PRO A 203 11.98 8.48 12.30
C PRO A 203 12.10 9.89 12.91
N GLY A 204 11.25 10.17 13.90
CA GLY A 204 11.34 11.39 14.72
C GLY A 204 10.69 12.64 14.11
N PHE A 205 9.71 12.43 13.23
CA PHE A 205 8.85 13.42 12.59
C PHE A 205 7.37 13.05 12.79
N ASN A 206 6.45 14.00 12.62
CA ASN A 206 5.02 13.76 12.83
C ASN A 206 4.43 12.84 11.75
N SER A 207 5.00 12.89 10.56
CA SER A 207 4.60 12.10 9.40
C SER A 207 5.22 10.69 9.36
N THR A 208 6.02 10.32 10.36
CA THR A 208 6.68 9.02 10.44
C THR A 208 5.66 7.88 10.48
N MET A 209 5.81 6.93 9.58
CA MET A 209 5.06 5.68 9.54
C MET A 209 5.62 4.70 10.57
N ASN A 210 4.76 4.21 11.46
CA ASN A 210 5.13 3.19 12.44
C ASN A 210 4.91 1.78 11.84
N CYS A 211 6.00 1.04 11.63
CA CYS A 211 5.97 -0.35 11.17
C CYS A 211 6.01 -1.37 12.31
N ASN A 212 5.82 -0.97 13.58
CA ASN A 212 5.89 -1.82 14.76
C ASN A 212 7.17 -2.70 14.78
N PHE A 213 7.02 -4.00 14.50
CA PHE A 213 8.10 -5.00 14.43
C PHE A 213 8.65 -5.23 13.01
N GLY A 214 8.42 -4.27 12.10
CA GLY A 214 8.90 -4.27 10.73
C GLY A 214 9.84 -3.11 10.42
N LYS A 215 10.50 -3.20 9.26
CA LYS A 215 11.34 -2.15 8.70
C LYS A 215 10.56 -1.36 7.65
N CYS A 216 10.50 -0.04 7.78
CA CYS A 216 9.94 0.82 6.73
C CYS A 216 10.95 0.94 5.58
N GLN A 217 10.51 0.65 4.35
CA GLN A 217 11.31 0.83 3.14
C GLN A 217 10.45 1.43 2.03
N LEU A 218 11.08 2.28 1.21
CA LEU A 218 10.51 2.82 -0.01
C LEU A 218 11.05 2.02 -1.20
N ASP A 219 10.16 1.34 -1.92
CA ASP A 219 10.45 0.61 -3.16
C ASP A 219 9.86 1.37 -4.37
N HIS A 220 10.15 0.93 -5.60
CA HIS A 220 9.55 1.50 -6.82
C HIS A 220 8.01 1.44 -6.82
N SER A 221 7.43 0.49 -6.09
CA SER A 221 5.97 0.36 -5.94
C SER A 221 5.38 1.25 -4.83
N GLY A 222 6.22 1.98 -4.09
CA GLY A 222 5.83 2.84 -2.98
C GLY A 222 6.38 2.41 -1.62
N LEU A 223 5.96 3.10 -0.56
CA LEU A 223 6.35 2.78 0.81
C LEU A 223 5.65 1.51 1.32
N ARG A 224 6.42 0.61 1.92
CA ARG A 224 5.91 -0.60 2.59
C ARG A 224 6.69 -0.91 3.86
N CYS A 225 5.99 -1.49 4.83
CA CYS A 225 6.62 -2.11 5.99
C CYS A 225 6.96 -3.56 5.67
N TYR A 226 8.23 -3.93 5.85
CA TYR A 226 8.70 -5.30 5.73
C TYR A 226 8.79 -5.91 7.13
N CYS A 227 7.87 -6.83 7.41
CA CYS A 227 7.80 -7.48 8.72
C CYS A 227 8.97 -8.42 8.94
N LEU A 228 9.71 -8.21 10.04
CA LEU A 228 10.82 -9.06 10.39
C LEU A 228 10.27 -10.40 10.90
N SER A 229 10.80 -11.52 10.42
CA SER A 229 10.52 -12.82 11.04
C SER A 229 11.54 -13.07 12.14
N THR A 230 11.08 -13.26 13.38
CA THR A 230 11.93 -13.65 14.50
C THR A 230 11.87 -15.17 14.68
N ASP A 231 12.76 -15.74 15.48
CA ASP A 231 12.74 -17.19 15.76
C ASP A 231 11.49 -17.65 16.52
N THR A 232 10.78 -16.74 17.17
CA THR A 232 9.62 -17.04 18.01
C THR A 232 8.28 -16.65 17.39
N ASP A 233 8.25 -15.63 16.53
CA ASP A 233 7.02 -15.01 16.06
C ASP A 233 7.05 -14.75 14.55
N TRP A 234 5.90 -14.92 13.91
CA TRP A 234 5.60 -14.41 12.59
C TRP A 234 4.84 -13.11 12.73
N TYR A 235 5.36 -12.03 12.15
CA TYR A 235 4.68 -10.74 12.09
C TYR A 235 3.97 -10.56 10.74
N SER A 236 2.72 -10.13 10.75
CA SER A 236 1.89 -9.89 9.58
C SER A 236 1.04 -8.63 9.73
N GLY A 237 0.42 -8.18 8.63
CA GLY A 237 -0.30 -6.91 8.55
C GLY A 237 0.44 -5.89 7.69
N GLU A 238 -0.22 -4.78 7.37
CA GLU A 238 0.38 -3.70 6.56
C GLU A 238 1.43 -2.91 7.35
N THR A 239 1.28 -2.85 8.67
CA THR A 239 2.22 -2.21 9.61
C THR A 239 2.86 -3.21 10.57
N CYS A 240 2.82 -4.50 10.23
CA CYS A 240 3.37 -5.59 11.04
C CYS A 240 2.79 -5.62 12.47
N GLU A 241 1.50 -5.31 12.59
CA GLU A 241 0.80 -5.21 13.87
C GLU A 241 0.46 -6.57 14.50
N PHE A 242 0.31 -7.62 13.70
CA PHE A 242 -0.10 -8.93 14.19
C PHE A 242 1.10 -9.84 14.43
N SER A 243 1.18 -10.45 15.61
CA SER A 243 2.24 -11.40 15.99
C SER A 243 1.65 -12.79 16.22
N THR A 244 2.17 -13.80 15.52
CA THR A 244 1.77 -15.20 15.68
C THR A 244 2.93 -16.03 16.20
N LYS A 245 2.77 -16.62 17.40
CA LYS A 245 3.78 -17.49 17.99
C LYS A 245 4.00 -18.74 17.15
N LYS A 246 5.24 -18.97 16.72
CA LYS A 246 5.65 -20.16 15.97
C LYS A 246 5.38 -21.45 16.74
N SER A 247 5.62 -21.44 18.06
CA SER A 247 5.36 -22.60 18.92
C SER A 247 3.89 -23.02 18.97
N LEU A 248 2.96 -22.07 18.87
CA LEU A 248 1.53 -22.38 18.81
C LEU A 248 1.21 -23.13 17.51
N VAL A 249 1.71 -22.63 16.38
CA VAL A 249 1.51 -23.25 15.07
C VAL A 249 2.14 -24.64 15.02
N TYR A 250 3.41 -24.76 15.41
CA TYR A 250 4.10 -26.05 15.44
C TYR A 250 3.48 -27.02 16.45
N GLY A 251 3.00 -26.53 17.59
CA GLY A 251 2.28 -27.32 18.59
C GLY A 251 0.98 -27.90 18.04
N LEU A 252 0.17 -27.09 17.37
CA LEU A 252 -1.08 -27.54 16.75
C LEU A 252 -0.84 -28.51 15.59
N VAL A 253 0.11 -28.22 14.71
CA VAL A 253 0.46 -29.10 13.58
C VAL A 253 1.04 -30.42 14.10
N GLY A 254 1.89 -30.38 15.12
CA GLY A 254 2.45 -31.57 15.76
C GLY A 254 1.38 -32.43 16.42
N ALA A 255 0.45 -31.82 17.16
CA ALA A 255 -0.67 -32.53 17.79
C ALA A 255 -1.60 -33.17 16.74
N ALA A 256 -1.95 -32.44 15.69
CA ALA A 256 -2.76 -32.97 14.58
C ALA A 256 -2.05 -34.11 13.83
N GLY A 257 -0.73 -34.01 13.63
CA GLY A 257 0.06 -35.09 13.04
C GLY A 257 0.05 -36.35 13.91
N ALA A 258 0.24 -36.19 15.22
CA ALA A 258 0.21 -37.31 16.16
C ALA A 258 -1.17 -37.99 16.21
N THR A 259 -2.27 -37.23 16.19
CA THR A 259 -3.63 -37.79 16.19
C THR A 259 -3.92 -38.57 14.91
N VAL A 260 -3.53 -38.04 13.74
CA VAL A 260 -3.66 -38.76 12.46
C VAL A 260 -2.86 -40.06 12.47
N LEU A 261 -1.62 -40.04 12.97
CA LEU A 261 -0.80 -41.25 13.09
C LEU A 261 -1.45 -42.30 14.01
N LEU A 262 -2.03 -41.89 15.14
CA LEU A 262 -2.74 -42.81 16.03
C LEU A 262 -3.95 -43.45 15.33
N ILE A 263 -4.72 -42.68 14.57
CA ILE A 263 -5.86 -43.20 13.80
C ILE A 263 -5.39 -44.23 12.76
N LEU A 264 -4.30 -43.95 12.04
CA LEU A 264 -3.73 -44.90 11.08
C LEU A 264 -3.28 -46.20 11.74
N VAL A 265 -2.66 -46.12 12.92
CA VAL A 265 -2.27 -47.32 13.69
C VAL A 265 -3.50 -48.13 14.10
N VAL A 266 -4.58 -47.49 14.57
CA VAL A 266 -5.83 -48.18 14.92
C VAL A 266 -6.45 -48.86 13.69
N LEU A 267 -6.50 -48.18 12.54
CA LEU A 267 -7.02 -48.74 11.29
C LEU A 267 -6.18 -49.93 10.81
N LEU A 268 -4.85 -49.84 10.90
CA LEU A 268 -3.95 -50.96 10.59
C LEU A 268 -4.21 -52.15 11.51
N MET A 269 -4.37 -51.92 12.81
CA MET A 269 -4.69 -52.97 13.77
C MET A 269 -6.05 -53.63 13.46
N PHE A 270 -7.06 -52.84 13.09
CA PHE A 270 -8.37 -53.35 12.68
C PHE A 270 -8.28 -54.18 11.41
N ALA A 271 -7.54 -53.72 10.40
CA ALA A 271 -7.32 -54.44 9.14
C ALA A 271 -6.54 -55.76 9.34
N LEU A 272 -5.59 -55.80 10.28
CA LEU A 272 -4.87 -57.03 10.62
C LEU A 272 -5.77 -58.02 11.37
N ARG A 273 -6.63 -57.55 12.30
CA ARG A 273 -7.61 -58.41 12.99
C ARG A 273 -8.65 -58.97 12.03
N SER A 274 -9.21 -58.13 11.16
CA SER A 274 -10.17 -58.59 10.15
C SER A 274 -9.54 -59.59 9.19
N LYS A 275 -8.31 -59.37 8.71
CA LYS A 275 -7.58 -60.36 7.91
C LYS A 275 -7.35 -61.67 8.67
N LYS A 276 -7.08 -61.62 9.98
CA LYS A 276 -6.91 -62.82 10.82
C LYS A 276 -8.23 -63.56 11.03
N GLU A 277 -9.34 -62.84 11.24
CA GLU A 277 -10.68 -63.41 11.37
C GLU A 277 -11.18 -64.00 10.05
N VAL A 278 -11.00 -63.30 8.93
CA VAL A 278 -11.30 -63.81 7.58
C VAL A 278 -10.45 -65.04 7.26
N LYS A 279 -9.16 -65.07 7.60
CA LYS A 279 -8.34 -66.29 7.45
C LYS A 279 -8.84 -67.45 8.32
N ARG A 280 -9.29 -67.17 9.56
CA ARG A 280 -9.88 -68.19 10.44
C ARG A 280 -11.23 -68.70 9.91
N GLN A 281 -12.08 -67.81 9.40
CA GLN A 281 -13.34 -68.21 8.75
C GLN A 281 -13.08 -69.00 7.48
N LYS A 282 -12.14 -68.57 6.63
CA LYS A 282 -11.74 -69.33 5.44
C LYS A 282 -11.24 -70.72 5.80
N SER A 283 -10.42 -70.86 6.85
CA SER A 283 -9.98 -72.17 7.36
C SER A 283 -11.15 -73.04 7.84
N ARG A 284 -12.12 -72.48 8.58
CA ARG A 284 -13.31 -73.22 9.05
C ARG A 284 -14.22 -73.64 7.90
N VAL A 285 -14.39 -72.79 6.88
CA VAL A 285 -15.17 -73.11 5.67
C VAL A 285 -14.46 -74.19 4.86
N THR A 286 -13.14 -74.11 4.68
CA THR A 286 -12.37 -75.17 4.01
C THR A 286 -12.44 -76.50 4.77
N GLU A 287 -12.48 -76.47 6.10
CA GLU A 287 -12.68 -77.66 6.93
C GLU A 287 -14.10 -78.22 6.79
N LEU A 288 -15.13 -77.36 6.74
CA LEU A 288 -16.53 -77.75 6.47
C LEU A 288 -16.71 -78.37 5.07
N TYR A 289 -16.05 -77.83 4.05
CA TYR A 289 -16.07 -78.41 2.69
C TYR A 289 -15.44 -79.81 2.66
N LYS A 290 -14.37 -80.07 3.43
CA LYS A 290 -13.79 -81.41 3.56
C LYS A 290 -14.72 -82.40 4.27
N TRP A 291 -15.42 -81.96 5.32
CA TRP A 291 -16.46 -82.78 5.97
C TRP A 291 -17.60 -83.15 5.01
N HIS A 292 -17.98 -82.26 4.10
CA HIS A 292 -18.97 -82.54 3.06
C HIS A 292 -18.47 -83.47 1.94
N GLU A 293 -17.16 -83.66 1.79
CA GLU A 293 -16.57 -84.61 0.82
C GLU A 293 -16.33 -86.00 1.43
N GLU A 294 -16.14 -86.12 2.75
CA GLU A 294 -15.86 -87.40 3.42
C GLU A 294 -17.12 -88.21 3.80
N ASP A 295 -18.27 -87.56 4.00
CA ASP A 295 -19.55 -88.26 4.20
C ASP A 295 -20.33 -88.37 2.88
N GLY A 296 -20.04 -89.44 2.14
CA GLY A 296 -21.04 -90.18 1.35
C GLY A 296 -21.62 -89.51 0.11
N GLY A 297 -21.31 -90.08 -1.05
CA GLY A 297 -22.04 -89.84 -2.30
C GLY A 297 -23.56 -90.03 -2.17
N PRO A 298 -24.34 -89.56 -3.16
CA PRO A 298 -25.77 -89.28 -3.02
C PRO A 298 -26.58 -90.52 -2.66
N THR A 299 -27.27 -90.48 -1.52
CA THR A 299 -28.36 -91.42 -1.20
C THR A 299 -29.58 -91.10 -2.07
N PRO A 300 -30.17 -92.06 -2.81
CA PRO A 300 -31.36 -91.80 -3.61
C PRO A 300 -32.55 -91.49 -2.69
N GLY A 301 -33.13 -90.29 -2.85
CA GLY A 301 -34.36 -89.89 -2.17
C GLY A 301 -34.32 -88.58 -1.36
N THR A 302 -33.21 -87.84 -1.37
CA THR A 302 -33.12 -86.57 -0.61
C THR A 302 -33.36 -85.36 -1.51
N PHE A 303 -34.42 -84.59 -1.21
CA PHE A 303 -34.72 -83.33 -1.88
C PHE A 303 -33.63 -82.28 -1.58
N ARG A 304 -33.10 -81.66 -2.63
CA ARG A 304 -32.09 -80.59 -2.54
C ARG A 304 -32.81 -79.25 -2.60
N ASN A 305 -32.90 -78.53 -1.48
CA ASN A 305 -33.29 -77.11 -1.51
C ASN A 305 -32.07 -76.29 -1.94
N ILE A 306 -31.94 -76.09 -3.26
CA ILE A 306 -31.05 -75.06 -3.81
C ILE A 306 -31.83 -73.76 -3.77
N GLY A 307 -31.79 -73.09 -2.63
CA GLY A 307 -32.50 -71.84 -2.46
C GLY A 307 -32.16 -71.24 -1.13
N PHE A 308 -30.92 -70.75 -0.99
CA PHE A 308 -30.52 -69.63 -0.14
C PHE A 308 -29.01 -69.43 -0.29
N ASP A 309 -28.56 -69.10 -1.50
CA ASP A 309 -27.33 -68.32 -1.67
C ASP A 309 -27.77 -66.93 -2.10
N MET A 310 -27.99 -66.05 -1.11
CA MET A 310 -28.03 -64.61 -1.36
C MET A 310 -26.57 -64.15 -1.46
N TYR A 311 -26.03 -64.15 -2.68
CA TYR A 311 -24.97 -63.21 -3.02
C TYR A 311 -25.67 -61.89 -3.33
N GLU A 312 -25.54 -60.91 -2.43
CA GLU A 312 -25.53 -59.51 -2.87
C GLU A 312 -24.22 -59.32 -3.64
N ASP A 313 -24.28 -59.48 -4.96
CA ASP A 313 -23.61 -58.56 -5.86
C ASP A 313 -24.30 -58.63 -7.23
N GLN A 314 -24.43 -57.44 -7.80
CA GLN A 314 -25.35 -57.07 -8.85
C GLN A 314 -24.81 -57.40 -10.24
N ASP A 315 -25.76 -57.71 -11.13
CA ASP A 315 -25.65 -57.89 -12.59
C ASP A 315 -25.21 -59.28 -13.10
N ASP A 316 -26.17 -60.21 -13.15
CA ASP A 316 -26.38 -61.04 -14.36
C ASP A 316 -27.78 -61.69 -14.32
N SER A 317 -28.64 -61.29 -15.25
CA SER A 317 -30.01 -61.80 -15.39
C SER A 317 -30.00 -63.21 -15.99
N ILE A 318 -30.34 -64.24 -15.20
CA ILE A 318 -30.64 -65.59 -15.73
C ILE A 318 -32.14 -65.85 -15.65
N HIS A 319 -32.71 -66.14 -16.82
CA HIS A 319 -34.14 -66.33 -17.13
C HIS A 319 -34.80 -67.41 -16.25
N LEU A 320 -35.83 -67.04 -15.50
CA LEU A 320 -36.47 -67.85 -14.46
C LEU A 320 -37.59 -68.79 -14.97
N ASP A 321 -37.58 -69.18 -16.26
CA ASP A 321 -38.70 -69.94 -16.88
C ASP A 321 -38.40 -71.43 -17.16
N SER A 322 -37.19 -71.91 -16.90
CA SER A 322 -36.82 -73.30 -17.24
C SER A 322 -37.01 -74.32 -16.12
N ILE A 323 -37.21 -73.89 -14.86
CA ILE A 323 -37.06 -74.79 -13.69
C ILE A 323 -38.41 -75.35 -13.19
N TYR A 324 -39.55 -74.74 -13.52
CA TYR A 324 -40.86 -75.12 -12.96
C TYR A 324 -41.74 -76.04 -13.82
N ASN A 325 -41.30 -76.51 -14.98
CA ASN A 325 -42.17 -77.26 -15.92
C ASN A 325 -42.35 -78.76 -15.64
N ASN A 326 -41.79 -79.34 -14.57
CA ASN A 326 -41.77 -80.82 -14.41
C ASN A 326 -42.33 -81.36 -13.07
N PHE A 327 -43.11 -80.60 -12.31
CA PHE A 327 -43.76 -81.13 -11.09
C PHE A 327 -45.28 -81.06 -11.19
N GLN A 328 -45.92 -82.23 -11.34
CA GLN A 328 -47.37 -82.41 -11.21
C GLN A 328 -47.64 -83.48 -10.14
N PRO A 329 -48.07 -83.12 -8.93
CA PRO A 329 -48.31 -84.09 -7.86
C PRO A 329 -49.62 -84.87 -8.10
N SER A 330 -49.55 -86.20 -7.99
CA SER A 330 -50.74 -87.06 -7.93
C SER A 330 -51.30 -87.06 -6.49
N LEU A 331 -52.59 -86.74 -6.36
CA LEU A 331 -53.27 -86.54 -5.06
C LEU A 331 -54.22 -87.69 -4.69
N ASP A 332 -54.10 -88.86 -5.32
CA ASP A 332 -55.06 -89.97 -5.15
C ASP A 332 -55.03 -90.66 -3.78
N HIS A 333 -54.09 -90.30 -2.89
CA HIS A 333 -53.90 -91.01 -1.61
C HIS A 333 -53.85 -90.09 -0.37
N ILE A 334 -54.33 -88.84 -0.47
CA ILE A 334 -54.38 -87.92 0.68
C ILE A 334 -55.82 -87.82 1.22
N ASP A 335 -56.02 -88.35 2.43
CA ASP A 335 -57.24 -88.16 3.22
C ASP A 335 -57.15 -86.86 4.03
N SER A 336 -57.96 -85.88 3.65
CA SER A 336 -57.89 -84.49 4.12
C SER A 336 -58.51 -84.25 5.51
N GLU A 337 -59.11 -85.25 6.14
CA GLU A 337 -59.73 -85.09 7.47
C GLU A 337 -58.81 -85.46 8.64
N THR A 338 -57.62 -86.01 8.39
CA THR A 338 -56.70 -86.42 9.47
C THR A 338 -55.96 -85.22 10.10
N LYS A 339 -56.39 -84.82 11.31
CA LYS A 339 -55.70 -83.80 12.10
C LYS A 339 -54.53 -84.39 12.90
N ILE A 340 -53.31 -84.10 12.45
CA ILE A 340 -52.07 -84.48 13.14
C ILE A 340 -51.84 -83.54 14.34
N LYS A 341 -51.73 -84.09 15.57
CA LYS A 341 -51.33 -83.34 16.77
C LYS A 341 -49.96 -83.82 17.24
N ILE A 342 -48.99 -82.92 17.26
CA ILE A 342 -47.61 -83.19 17.70
C ILE A 342 -47.43 -82.57 19.08
N GLN A 343 -46.95 -83.35 20.06
CA GLN A 343 -46.68 -82.86 21.41
C GLN A 343 -45.40 -82.03 21.49
N ARG A 344 -45.40 -81.03 22.37
CA ARG A 344 -44.31 -80.08 22.57
C ARG A 344 -43.23 -80.66 23.50
N PRO A 345 -41.96 -80.75 23.09
CA PRO A 345 -40.89 -81.23 23.97
C PRO A 345 -40.54 -80.19 25.04
N GLN A 346 -40.18 -80.65 26.24
CA GLN A 346 -39.71 -79.81 27.35
C GLN A 346 -38.18 -79.89 27.50
N VAL A 347 -37.58 -78.76 27.85
CA VAL A 347 -36.13 -78.59 28.01
C VAL A 347 -35.75 -78.74 29.49
N MET A 348 -34.77 -79.60 29.80
CA MET A 348 -34.15 -79.67 31.13
C MET A 348 -32.96 -78.72 31.20
N MET A 349 -32.97 -77.81 32.18
CA MET A 349 -31.83 -76.98 32.53
C MET A 349 -31.03 -77.67 33.65
N THR A 350 -29.71 -77.77 33.49
CA THR A 350 -28.78 -78.12 34.58
C THR A 350 -27.87 -76.92 34.88
N SER A 351 -27.64 -76.68 36.17
CA SER A 351 -27.00 -75.49 36.76
C SER A 351 -25.48 -75.50 36.65
N ILE A 352 -24.88 -74.33 36.37
CA ILE A 352 -24.06 -73.50 37.29
C ILE A 352 -24.02 -72.08 36.73
#